data_AF-A0A6V8LFM5-F1
#
_entry.id   AF-A0A6V8LFM5-F1
#
_cell.length_a   1.000
_cell.length_b   1.000
_cell.length_c   1.000
_cell.angle_alpha   90.00
_cell.angle_beta   90.00
_cell.angle_gamma   90.00
#
_symmetry.space_group_name_H-M   'P 1'
#
loop_
_entity.id
_entity.type
_entity.pdbx_description
1 polymer ?
#
loop_
_entity_poly.entity_id
_entity_poly.type
_entity_poly.pdbx_seq_one_letter_code
_entity_poly.pdbx_strand_id
1 'polypeptide(L)'
;MTVRGQHAVAVTRGRVLSVRVTPEEQPACPEALAAVAEADWLIFGPGSWYTSVIPHLLMPDLAAAIVASPARRLVTLNLAEEKETLGLSLAGHLAALRWYLPELKVDTVIADEKAVGDPEPVRHAAESLGARLALAPVAMADGSARHDPAALGAALVPVLGAGR
;
A
#
# COMPACT_ATOMS: atom_id res chain seq x y z
N MET A 1 16.54 -18.86 0.11
CA MET A 1 15.65 -19.74 0.88
C MET A 1 14.20 -19.36 0.58
N THR A 2 13.27 -20.32 0.57
CA THR A 2 11.83 -20.06 0.41
C THR A 2 11.14 -20.28 1.75
N VAL A 3 10.33 -19.32 2.19
CA VAL A 3 9.48 -19.42 3.39
C VAL A 3 8.03 -19.62 2.93
N ARG A 4 7.26 -20.46 3.63
CA ARG A 4 5.85 -20.74 3.30
C ARG A 4 4.94 -20.49 4.49
N GLY A 5 3.76 -19.92 4.22
CA GLY A 5 2.76 -19.56 5.22
C GLY A 5 2.87 -18.10 5.66
N GLN A 6 1.74 -17.40 5.69
CA GLN A 6 1.65 -15.96 5.97
C GLN A 6 2.39 -15.58 7.26
N HIS A 7 2.13 -16.28 8.37
CA HIS A 7 2.78 -15.99 9.65
C HIS A 7 4.30 -16.13 9.56
N ALA A 8 4.80 -17.19 8.93
CA ALA A 8 6.23 -17.44 8.79
C ALA A 8 6.92 -16.38 7.93
N VAL A 9 6.23 -15.85 6.90
CA VAL A 9 6.71 -14.73 6.09
C VAL A 9 6.74 -13.44 6.92
N ALA A 10 5.65 -13.12 7.63
CA ALA A 10 5.53 -11.91 8.44
C ALA A 10 6.61 -11.80 9.54
N VAL A 11 7.03 -12.93 10.12
CA VAL A 11 8.06 -12.97 11.18
C VAL A 11 9.45 -13.33 10.66
N THR A 12 9.63 -13.42 9.34
CA THR A 12 10.89 -13.87 8.75
C THR A 12 12.04 -12.92 9.07
N ARG A 13 13.25 -13.47 9.06
CA ARG A 13 14.47 -12.68 9.24
C ARG A 13 15.17 -12.55 7.89
N GLY A 14 15.61 -11.33 7.57
CA GLY A 14 16.28 -11.02 6.31
C GLY A 14 15.40 -10.18 5.39
N ARG A 15 15.90 -9.93 4.18
CA ARG A 15 15.21 -9.12 3.17
C ARG A 15 14.30 -10.00 2.33
N VAL A 16 13.01 -9.71 2.32
CA VAL A 16 12.06 -10.32 1.38
C VAL A 16 12.42 -9.86 -0.04
N LEU A 17 12.71 -10.81 -0.92
CA LEU A 17 13.04 -10.54 -2.33
C LEU A 17 11.79 -10.57 -3.21
N SER A 18 10.92 -11.54 -2.96
CA SER A 18 9.60 -11.64 -3.59
C SER A 18 8.64 -12.50 -2.76
N VAL A 19 7.34 -12.26 -2.94
CA VAL A 19 6.23 -13.08 -2.43
C VAL A 19 5.38 -13.56 -3.60
N ARG A 20 4.75 -14.72 -3.44
CA ARG A 20 3.78 -15.26 -4.39
C ARG A 20 2.73 -16.04 -3.63
N VAL A 21 1.56 -16.20 -4.24
CA VAL A 21 0.49 -17.05 -3.73
C VAL A 21 0.55 -18.41 -4.44
N THR A 22 0.10 -19.48 -3.77
CA THR A 22 0.03 -20.83 -4.35
C THR A 22 -1.28 -21.50 -3.90
N PRO A 23 -2.12 -22.01 -4.81
CA PRO A 23 -1.98 -21.96 -6.27
C PRO A 23 -2.00 -20.53 -6.82
N GLU A 24 -1.36 -20.30 -7.97
CA GLU A 24 -1.20 -18.96 -8.58
C GLU A 24 -2.52 -18.42 -9.13
N GLU A 25 -3.33 -19.30 -9.73
CA GLU A 25 -4.64 -18.97 -10.28
C GLU A 25 -5.73 -19.28 -9.26
N GLN A 26 -5.86 -18.42 -8.24
CA GLN A 26 -7.00 -18.47 -7.33
C GLN A 26 -8.06 -17.47 -7.78
N PRO A 27 -9.32 -17.92 -7.96
CA PRO A 27 -10.40 -17.01 -8.34
C PRO A 27 -10.58 -15.94 -7.26
N ALA A 28 -10.77 -14.70 -7.68
CA ALA A 28 -11.16 -13.65 -6.76
C ALA A 28 -12.59 -13.83 -6.26
N CYS A 29 -12.85 -13.39 -5.03
CA CYS A 29 -14.19 -13.31 -4.47
C CYS A 29 -15.05 -12.39 -5.36
N PRO A 30 -16.19 -12.86 -5.91
CA PRO A 30 -17.03 -12.04 -6.80
C PRO A 30 -17.48 -10.72 -6.16
N GLU A 31 -17.78 -10.74 -4.86
CA GLU A 31 -18.16 -9.57 -4.07
C GLU A 31 -17.02 -8.54 -3.98
N ALA A 32 -15.77 -9.00 -3.92
CA ALA A 32 -14.60 -8.11 -3.96
C ALA A 32 -14.43 -7.47 -5.34
N LEU A 33 -14.65 -8.23 -6.42
CA LEU A 33 -14.59 -7.70 -7.79
C LEU A 33 -15.68 -6.65 -8.03
N ALA A 34 -16.91 -6.91 -7.55
CA ALA A 34 -18.01 -5.95 -7.63
C ALA A 34 -17.68 -4.68 -6.83
N ALA A 35 -17.16 -4.82 -5.61
CA ALA A 35 -16.75 -3.66 -4.80
C ALA A 35 -15.66 -2.81 -5.49
N VAL A 36 -14.69 -3.44 -6.15
CA VAL A 36 -13.65 -2.72 -6.92
C VAL A 36 -14.22 -2.00 -8.15
N ALA A 37 -15.23 -2.57 -8.80
CA ALA A 37 -15.88 -1.98 -9.97
C ALA A 37 -16.75 -0.77 -9.61
N GLU A 38 -17.39 -0.78 -8.44
CA GLU A 38 -18.31 0.26 -7.99
C GLU A 38 -17.64 1.35 -7.15
N ALA A 39 -16.41 1.13 -6.68
CA ALA A 39 -15.73 2.07 -5.80
C ALA A 39 -15.40 3.40 -6.49
N ASP A 40 -15.59 4.51 -5.77
CA ASP A 40 -15.00 5.80 -6.14
C ASP A 40 -13.49 5.82 -5.83
N TRP A 41 -13.07 5.06 -4.82
CA TRP A 41 -11.70 5.00 -4.33
C TRP A 41 -11.26 3.58 -3.96
N LEU A 42 -10.04 3.22 -4.36
CA LEU A 42 -9.32 2.06 -3.87
C LEU A 42 -8.19 2.54 -2.95
N ILE A 43 -8.22 2.12 -1.69
CA ILE A 43 -7.24 2.52 -0.68
C ILE A 43 -6.37 1.33 -0.32
N PHE A 44 -5.07 1.44 -0.54
CA PHE A 44 -4.07 0.43 -0.22
C PHE A 44 -3.34 0.82 1.07
N GLY A 45 -3.31 -0.12 2.03
CA GLY A 45 -2.70 0.11 3.32
C GLY A 45 -3.48 1.12 4.20
N PRO A 46 -2.94 1.45 5.39
CA PRO A 46 -1.67 0.94 5.92
C PRO A 46 -1.79 -0.54 6.33
N GLY A 47 -0.67 -1.21 6.56
CA GLY A 47 -0.62 -2.60 7.02
C GLY A 47 0.61 -3.36 6.53
N SER A 48 0.76 -4.60 6.98
CA SER A 48 1.88 -5.46 6.61
C SER A 48 2.01 -5.56 5.09
N TRP A 49 3.13 -5.09 4.57
CA TRP A 49 3.27 -4.83 3.15
C TRP A 49 3.24 -6.11 2.32
N TYR A 50 4.04 -7.11 2.68
CA TYR A 50 4.17 -8.36 1.92
C TYR A 50 3.13 -9.41 2.31
N THR A 51 2.50 -9.27 3.47
CA THR A 51 1.49 -10.24 3.95
C THR A 51 0.06 -9.70 4.04
N SER A 52 -0.18 -8.42 3.74
CA SER A 52 -1.53 -7.85 3.65
C SER A 52 -1.74 -6.96 2.42
N VAL A 53 -0.81 -6.07 2.07
CA VAL A 53 -1.00 -5.16 0.92
C VAL A 53 -0.72 -5.85 -0.43
N ILE A 54 0.50 -6.35 -0.62
CA ILE A 54 0.93 -7.02 -1.86
C ILE A 54 0.09 -8.24 -2.22
N PRO A 55 -0.35 -9.11 -1.28
CA PRO A 55 -1.15 -10.28 -1.64
C PRO A 55 -2.40 -9.99 -2.47
N HIS A 56 -3.04 -8.84 -2.29
CA HIS A 56 -4.20 -8.45 -3.12
C HIS A 56 -3.84 -8.17 -4.59
N LEU A 57 -2.59 -7.83 -4.88
CA LEU A 57 -2.08 -7.61 -6.24
C LEU A 57 -1.61 -8.91 -6.91
N LEU A 58 -1.46 -9.99 -6.14
CA LEU A 58 -1.00 -11.28 -6.64
C LEU A 58 -2.13 -12.17 -7.20
N MET A 59 -3.38 -11.75 -7.03
CA MET A 59 -4.54 -12.44 -7.57
C MET A 59 -4.86 -11.88 -8.96
N PRO A 60 -4.73 -12.67 -10.05
CA PRO A 60 -4.84 -12.13 -11.42
C PRO A 60 -6.14 -11.37 -11.69
N ASP A 61 -7.29 -11.93 -11.29
CA ASP A 61 -8.60 -11.31 -11.51
C ASP A 61 -8.74 -9.98 -10.74
N LEU A 62 -8.26 -9.95 -9.50
CA LEU A 62 -8.33 -8.76 -8.66
C LEU A 62 -7.35 -7.69 -9.15
N ALA A 63 -6.15 -8.06 -9.56
CA ALA A 63 -5.18 -7.14 -10.16
C ALA A 63 -5.72 -6.54 -11.46
N ALA A 64 -6.32 -7.35 -12.33
CA ALA A 64 -6.96 -6.88 -13.56
C ALA A 64 -8.11 -5.91 -13.27
N ALA A 65 -8.97 -6.24 -12.30
CA ALA A 65 -10.06 -5.36 -11.87
C ALA A 65 -9.53 -4.04 -11.28
N ILE A 66 -8.49 -4.10 -10.45
CA ILE A 66 -7.81 -2.92 -9.89
C ILE A 66 -7.26 -2.04 -10.99
N VAL A 67 -6.65 -2.58 -12.05
CA VAL A 67 -6.10 -1.77 -13.17
C VAL A 67 -7.20 -1.19 -14.03
N ALA A 68 -8.26 -1.96 -14.32
CA ALA A 68 -9.37 -1.52 -15.18
C ALA A 68 -10.34 -0.54 -14.48
N SER A 69 -10.36 -0.52 -13.15
CA SER A 69 -11.31 0.29 -12.39
C SER A 69 -11.16 1.80 -12.68
N PRO A 70 -12.27 2.55 -12.83
CA PRO A 70 -12.23 4.02 -12.94
C PRO A 70 -11.95 4.70 -11.59
N ALA A 71 -11.98 3.93 -10.48
CA ALA A 71 -11.76 4.42 -9.14
C ALA A 71 -10.42 5.14 -9.02
N ARG A 72 -10.39 6.22 -8.23
CA ARG A 72 -9.14 6.85 -7.81
C ARG A 72 -8.41 5.94 -6.83
N ARG A 73 -7.09 6.00 -6.80
CA ARG A 73 -6.24 5.09 -6.01
C ARG A 73 -5.41 5.87 -5.02
N LEU A 74 -5.47 5.44 -3.77
CA LEU A 74 -4.73 6.03 -2.65
C LEU A 74 -3.84 4.98 -1.99
N VAL A 75 -2.60 5.33 -1.68
CA VAL A 75 -1.72 4.49 -0.87
C VAL A 75 -1.48 5.19 0.46
N THR A 76 -1.70 4.50 1.58
CA THR A 76 -1.31 4.96 2.91
C THR A 76 -0.06 4.20 3.35
N LEU A 77 1.06 4.91 3.50
CA LEU A 77 2.33 4.30 3.91
C LEU A 77 2.35 3.95 5.40
N ASN A 78 3.14 2.94 5.74
CA ASN A 78 3.38 2.55 7.13
C ASN A 78 4.24 3.58 7.87
N LEU A 79 4.15 3.59 9.20
CA LEU A 79 4.88 4.52 10.06
C LEU A 79 6.25 4.00 10.50
N ALA A 80 6.43 2.68 10.50
CA ALA A 80 7.64 2.02 10.93
C ALA A 80 7.86 0.74 10.11
N GLU A 81 9.11 0.28 10.10
CA GLU A 81 9.45 -1.01 9.52
C GLU A 81 8.87 -2.16 10.35
N GLU A 82 8.43 -3.19 9.65
CA GLU A 82 8.07 -4.49 10.22
C GLU A 82 9.17 -5.50 9.89
N LYS A 83 9.12 -6.70 10.48
CA LYS A 83 10.13 -7.74 10.21
C LYS A 83 10.22 -8.10 8.72
N GLU A 84 9.08 -8.18 8.05
CA GLU A 84 9.01 -8.46 6.61
C GLU A 84 9.50 -7.31 5.72
N THR A 85 9.55 -6.09 6.25
CA THR A 85 10.01 -4.88 5.54
C THR A 85 11.33 -4.35 6.09
N LEU A 86 12.11 -5.19 6.79
CA LEU A 86 13.39 -4.79 7.38
C LEU A 86 14.35 -4.24 6.32
N GLY A 87 14.74 -2.97 6.48
CA GLY A 87 15.60 -2.25 5.54
C GLY A 87 14.93 -1.90 4.21
N LEU A 88 13.60 -1.94 4.13
CA LEU A 88 12.81 -1.43 3.02
C LEU A 88 12.36 -0.01 3.34
N SER A 89 12.90 0.97 2.64
CA SER A 89 12.48 2.37 2.80
C SER A 89 11.02 2.58 2.38
N LEU A 90 10.40 3.67 2.83
CA LEU A 90 9.06 4.07 2.39
C LEU A 90 8.96 4.26 0.87
N ALA A 91 10.00 4.77 0.22
CA ALA A 91 10.11 4.79 -1.24
C ALA A 91 10.15 3.36 -1.83
N GLY A 92 10.86 2.44 -1.15
CA GLY A 92 10.90 1.03 -1.49
C GLY A 92 9.54 0.32 -1.42
N HIS A 93 8.66 0.74 -0.50
CA HIS A 93 7.29 0.22 -0.42
C HIS A 93 6.50 0.54 -1.71
N LEU A 94 6.63 1.77 -2.22
CA LEU A 94 6.01 2.19 -3.49
C LEU A 94 6.65 1.49 -4.70
N ALA A 95 7.98 1.35 -4.70
CA ALA A 95 8.69 0.60 -5.72
C ALA A 95 8.24 -0.88 -5.77
N ALA A 96 7.96 -1.49 -4.61
CA ALA A 96 7.42 -2.84 -4.54
C ALA A 96 6.03 -2.92 -5.20
N LEU A 97 5.11 -2.00 -4.91
CA LEU A 97 3.80 -1.97 -5.58
C LEU A 97 3.93 -1.99 -7.11
N ARG A 98 4.80 -1.11 -7.65
CA ARG A 98 5.08 -1.05 -9.08
C ARG A 98 5.75 -2.32 -9.63
N TRP A 99 6.58 -2.97 -8.83
CA TRP A 99 7.23 -4.21 -9.23
C TRP A 99 6.23 -5.36 -9.37
N TYR A 100 5.27 -5.47 -8.44
CA TYR A 100 4.23 -6.51 -8.46
C TYR A 100 3.12 -6.24 -9.47
N LEU A 101 2.79 -4.98 -9.73
CA LEU A 101 1.77 -4.58 -10.69
C LEU A 101 2.26 -3.36 -11.49
N PRO A 102 3.07 -3.55 -12.55
CA PRO A 102 3.67 -2.46 -13.33
C PRO A 102 2.68 -1.47 -13.95
N GLU A 103 1.47 -1.93 -14.26
CA GLU A 103 0.37 -1.15 -14.80
C GLU A 103 -0.34 -0.30 -13.74
N LEU A 104 -0.08 -0.54 -12.45
CA LEU A 104 -0.71 0.19 -11.35
C LEU A 104 -0.39 1.68 -11.45
N LYS A 105 -1.44 2.49 -11.49
CA LYS A 105 -1.39 3.93 -11.27
C LYS A 105 -1.92 4.25 -9.88
N VAL A 106 -1.38 5.29 -9.26
CA VAL A 106 -1.84 5.79 -7.96
C VAL A 106 -2.06 7.29 -8.10
N ASP A 107 -3.13 7.82 -7.54
CA ASP A 107 -3.43 9.25 -7.59
C ASP A 107 -2.77 10.00 -6.44
N THR A 108 -2.75 9.40 -5.24
CA THR A 108 -2.21 10.04 -4.04
C THR A 108 -1.55 9.03 -3.12
N VAL A 109 -0.39 9.40 -2.59
CA VAL A 109 0.28 8.70 -1.49
C VAL A 109 0.14 9.57 -0.24
N ILE A 110 -0.44 9.04 0.83
CA ILE A 110 -0.42 9.64 2.16
C ILE A 110 0.72 9.04 2.96
N ALA A 111 1.51 9.89 3.60
CA ALA A 111 2.60 9.47 4.48
C ALA A 111 2.74 10.41 5.67
N ASP A 112 3.19 9.88 6.80
CA ASP A 112 3.48 10.69 7.98
C ASP A 112 4.75 11.52 7.81
N GLU A 113 4.68 12.81 8.12
CA GLU A 113 5.79 13.75 7.99
C GLU A 113 7.04 13.29 8.75
N LYS A 114 6.86 12.80 9.98
CA LYS A 114 7.98 12.38 10.83
C LYS A 114 8.55 11.05 10.38
N ALA A 115 7.70 10.12 9.96
CA ALA A 115 8.14 8.82 9.44
C ALA A 115 8.91 8.96 8.13
N VAL A 116 8.51 9.91 7.28
CA VAL A 116 9.18 10.19 6.01
C VAL A 116 10.54 10.83 6.21
N GLY A 117 10.65 11.83 7.09
CA GLY A 117 11.89 12.59 7.25
C GLY A 117 12.21 13.39 5.99
N ASP A 118 13.11 12.89 5.13
CA ASP A 118 13.38 13.48 3.81
C ASP A 118 12.31 13.01 2.80
N PRO A 119 11.46 13.91 2.28
CA PRO A 119 10.36 13.53 1.42
C PRO A 119 10.76 13.24 -0.04
N GLU A 120 11.95 13.65 -0.48
CA GLU A 120 12.30 13.57 -1.91
C GLU A 120 12.32 12.14 -2.47
N PRO A 121 12.93 11.14 -1.80
CA PRO A 121 12.88 9.76 -2.29
C PRO A 121 11.45 9.21 -2.39
N VAL A 122 10.59 9.54 -1.42
CA VAL A 122 9.19 9.07 -1.39
C VAL A 122 8.38 9.78 -2.48
N ARG A 123 8.61 11.08 -2.66
CA ARG A 123 7.98 11.89 -3.73
C ARG A 123 8.32 11.31 -5.10
N HIS A 124 9.60 11.07 -5.38
CA HIS A 124 10.02 10.52 -6.66
C HIS A 124 9.42 9.12 -6.92
N ALA A 125 9.38 8.27 -5.90
CA ALA A 125 8.76 6.95 -6.01
C ALA A 125 7.23 7.04 -6.25
N ALA A 126 6.54 7.99 -5.61
CA ALA A 126 5.13 8.28 -5.83
C ALA A 126 4.87 8.78 -7.26
N GLU A 127 5.66 9.73 -7.75
CA GLU A 127 5.57 10.25 -9.13
C GLU A 127 5.77 9.13 -10.17
N SER A 128 6.62 8.16 -9.87
CA SER A 128 6.84 6.99 -10.72
C SER A 128 5.60 6.09 -10.89
N LEU A 129 4.64 6.17 -9.96
CA LEU A 129 3.31 5.57 -10.01
C LEU A 129 2.24 6.51 -10.58
N GLY A 130 2.59 7.77 -10.90
CA GLY A 130 1.67 8.83 -11.29
C GLY A 130 1.02 9.57 -10.11
N ALA A 131 1.48 9.33 -8.89
CA ALA A 131 0.88 9.88 -7.67
C ALA A 131 1.56 11.18 -7.23
N ARG A 132 0.79 12.04 -6.57
CA ARG A 132 1.34 13.10 -5.71
C ARG A 132 1.53 12.59 -4.29
N LEU A 133 2.57 13.08 -3.61
CA LEU A 133 2.78 12.84 -2.18
C LEU A 133 2.00 13.89 -1.36
N ALA A 134 1.18 13.41 -0.42
CA ALA A 134 0.50 14.20 0.59
C ALA A 134 1.09 13.84 1.97
N LEU A 135 1.76 14.80 2.59
CA LEU A 135 2.30 14.64 3.94
C LEU A 135 1.29 15.18 4.95
N ALA A 136 1.09 14.45 6.04
CA ALA A 136 0.25 14.88 7.15
C ALA A 136 0.71 14.21 8.46
N PRO A 137 0.48 14.83 9.63
CA PRO A 137 0.77 14.20 10.91
C PRO A 137 -0.31 13.14 11.21
N VAL A 138 -0.08 11.90 10.79
CA VAL A 138 -1.06 10.80 10.90
C VAL A 138 -0.68 9.77 11.95
N ALA A 139 0.48 9.89 12.58
CA ALA A 139 0.90 9.07 13.70
C ALA A 139 0.29 9.51 15.06
N MET A 140 0.14 8.56 15.98
CA MET A 140 -0.23 8.84 17.37
C MET A 140 0.78 9.78 18.04
N ALA A 141 0.27 10.73 18.83
CA ALA A 141 1.11 11.67 19.58
C ALA A 141 1.92 11.01 20.72
N ASP A 142 1.56 9.80 21.13
CA ASP A 142 2.22 9.04 22.20
C ASP A 142 3.57 8.42 21.76
N GLY A 143 3.97 8.61 20.50
CA GLY A 143 5.21 8.08 19.93
C GLY A 143 5.13 6.61 19.52
N SER A 144 3.97 5.96 19.66
CA SER A 144 3.75 4.62 19.11
C SER A 144 3.67 4.67 17.59
N ALA A 145 4.18 3.63 16.93
CA ALA A 145 4.11 3.46 15.47
C ALA A 145 2.70 3.01 15.03
N ARG A 146 1.67 3.77 15.42
CA ARG A 146 0.27 3.53 15.08
C ARG A 146 -0.30 4.79 14.43
N HIS A 147 -1.14 4.60 13.43
CA HIS A 147 -1.90 5.70 12.86
C HIS A 147 -2.94 6.17 13.89
N ASP A 148 -3.04 7.48 14.07
CA ASP A 148 -4.14 8.11 14.80
C ASP A 148 -5.37 8.12 13.87
N PRO A 149 -6.49 7.44 14.21
CA PRO A 149 -7.65 7.36 13.34
C PRO A 149 -8.28 8.73 13.03
N ALA A 150 -8.27 9.66 13.98
CA ALA A 150 -8.83 10.99 13.78
C ALA A 150 -7.93 11.84 12.89
N ALA A 151 -6.61 11.77 13.10
CA ALA A 151 -5.65 12.51 12.28
C ALA A 151 -5.60 11.98 10.84
N LEU A 152 -5.59 10.64 10.66
CA LEU A 152 -5.67 10.02 9.33
C LEU A 152 -7.00 10.36 8.64
N GLY A 153 -8.12 10.33 9.36
CA GLY A 153 -9.41 10.75 8.83
C GLY A 153 -9.38 12.20 8.34
N ALA A 154 -8.82 13.12 9.14
CA ALA A 154 -8.66 14.52 8.75
C ALA A 154 -7.75 14.69 7.52
N ALA A 155 -6.67 13.90 7.40
CA ALA A 155 -5.78 13.91 6.24
C ALA A 155 -6.47 13.37 4.97
N LEU A 156 -7.42 12.43 5.10
CA LEU A 156 -8.18 11.86 3.99
C LEU A 156 -9.23 12.83 3.44
N VAL A 157 -9.85 13.67 4.27
CA VAL A 157 -10.91 14.62 3.83
C VAL A 157 -10.54 15.45 2.60
N PRO A 158 -9.41 16.20 2.57
CA PRO A 158 -9.05 16.99 1.39
C PRO A 158 -8.65 16.12 0.18
N VAL A 159 -8.25 14.86 0.39
CA VAL A 159 -7.87 13.96 -0.69
C VAL A 159 -9.10 13.35 -1.36
N LEU A 160 -10.00 12.79 -0.55
CA LEU A 160 -11.23 12.14 -1.01
C LEU A 160 -12.28 13.15 -1.47
N GLY A 161 -12.34 14.32 -0.83
CA GLY A 161 -13.29 15.39 -1.15
C GLY A 161 -12.98 16.15 -2.45
N ALA A 162 -11.75 16.10 -2.97
CA ALA A 162 -11.35 16.80 -4.19
C ALA A 162 -11.96 16.22 -5.49
N GLY A 163 -12.86 15.24 -5.40
CA GLY A 163 -13.57 14.63 -6.54
C GLY A 163 -15.09 14.74 -6.46
N ARG A 164 -15.63 15.58 -5.59
CA ARG A 164 -17.06 15.94 -5.54
C ARG A 164 -17.31 17.31 -6.16
#